data_AF-A0A2A2HRN9-F1
#
_entry.id   AF-A0A2A2HRN9-F1
#
_cell.length_a   1.000
_cell.length_b   1.000
_cell.length_c   1.000
_cell.angle_alpha   90.00
_cell.angle_beta   90.00
_cell.angle_gamma   90.00
#
_symmetry.space_group_name_H-M   'P 1'
#
loop_
_entity.id
_entity.type
_entity.pdbx_description
1 polymer ?
#
loop_
_entity_poly.entity_id
_entity_poly.type
_entity_poly.pdbx_seq_one_letter_code
_entity_poly.pdbx_strand_id
1 'polypeptide(L)'
;MFPVADTVLESGVNGYTADLVKSSETYRFCDAASIPLIHYTEQPRQIGSLYICSFVPMVKCTYQISIDLKMDDPQSFVELNTPGSKLILHKINNNIILESYFKDPSGNIRCESISFENTGERSNFAIMFDGQNKTNTIFAKDGNCIVTPFYNTDRQRLPYVDISNGYIKLTSFVLGKGTYLDVDIYSISQIVDRKLITAIGSNRMLPFGIDGPHFRNTTEQGIRYLNSKKNKGTIWFDIELLEQYSEEDREYLRSLVINESWDVGVHYSKELNSFPLEQAYKIMNEGYLYVYEIIGQKPTSWCSMRNRDNILHAHYAYENLGMLWRNGDSGIHTEKYIGSLEDNTWEWWETASLAGMVHPVFTHELDLDPAVKYSISRSKFRNWVNNYESNNMPIVSFHEYGQVSRNTYDASFENLQYTENSVLFDAHTNGGIAFVNVNVKAGRDTQVYDKTSGKFLDYDIEQDNSITFWVENNHSYII
;
A
#
# COMPACT_ATOMS: atom_id res chain seq x y z
N MET A 1 -21.16 -31.13 15.70
CA MET A 1 -20.78 -31.23 14.28
C MET A 1 -21.22 -29.93 13.66
N PHE A 2 -20.30 -28.96 13.62
CA PHE A 2 -20.59 -27.57 13.23
C PHE A 2 -20.60 -27.46 11.69
N PRO A 3 -21.60 -26.80 11.10
CA PRO A 3 -21.63 -26.60 9.66
C PRO A 3 -20.70 -25.45 9.26
N VAL A 4 -19.97 -25.70 8.17
CA VAL A 4 -19.16 -24.75 7.42
C VAL A 4 -20.06 -23.66 6.85
N ALA A 5 -19.81 -22.40 7.23
CA ALA A 5 -20.50 -21.23 6.72
C ALA A 5 -19.56 -20.45 5.81
N ASP A 6 -19.63 -20.73 4.51
CA ASP A 6 -19.17 -19.81 3.46
C ASP A 6 -20.33 -18.87 3.13
N THR A 7 -20.20 -17.58 3.47
CA THR A 7 -20.67 -16.37 2.75
C THR A 7 -20.80 -15.17 3.70
N VAL A 8 -19.70 -14.46 3.97
CA VAL A 8 -19.67 -12.98 4.11
C VAL A 8 -18.27 -12.50 3.70
N LEU A 9 -18.06 -12.32 2.40
CA LEU A 9 -17.05 -11.42 1.88
C LEU A 9 -17.73 -10.67 0.74
N GLU A 10 -17.40 -9.39 0.57
CA GLU A 10 -17.81 -8.52 -0.54
C GLU A 10 -19.02 -7.61 -0.28
N SER A 11 -18.74 -6.39 0.22
CA SER A 11 -19.57 -5.23 -0.09
C SER A 11 -18.78 -3.92 -0.01
N GLY A 12 -18.97 -3.07 -1.02
CA GLY A 12 -18.42 -1.73 -1.23
C GLY A 12 -17.97 -1.64 -2.70
N VAL A 13 -18.56 -0.88 -3.62
CA VAL A 13 -19.36 0.35 -3.58
C VAL A 13 -20.50 0.26 -4.62
N ASN A 14 -21.65 0.88 -4.33
CA ASN A 14 -22.76 1.04 -5.27
C ASN A 14 -22.43 2.09 -6.34
N GLY A 15 -22.63 1.74 -7.62
CA GLY A 15 -22.76 2.68 -8.72
C GLY A 15 -24.00 2.31 -9.54
N TYR A 16 -25.01 3.17 -9.50
CA TYR A 16 -26.17 3.10 -10.39
C TYR A 16 -25.72 3.20 -11.85
N THR A 17 -26.09 2.23 -12.68
CA THR A 17 -26.48 2.49 -14.07
C THR A 17 -27.69 1.64 -14.43
N ALA A 18 -28.74 2.34 -14.85
CA ALA A 18 -29.94 1.77 -15.41
C ALA A 18 -29.64 1.05 -16.74
N ASP A 19 -30.43 -0.01 -16.96
CA ASP A 19 -30.69 -0.70 -18.22
C ASP A 19 -29.51 -1.32 -18.98
N LEU A 20 -29.25 -2.60 -18.71
CA LEU A 20 -29.03 -3.54 -19.82
C LEU A 20 -29.52 -4.95 -19.50
N VAL A 21 -30.44 -5.38 -20.36
CA VAL A 21 -31.11 -6.66 -20.41
C VAL A 21 -30.10 -7.79 -20.68
N LYS A 22 -30.28 -8.86 -19.88
CA LYS A 22 -29.77 -10.24 -19.99
C LYS A 22 -29.23 -10.72 -21.36
N SER A 23 -28.12 -11.45 -21.26
CA SER A 23 -27.78 -12.64 -22.08
C SER A 23 -26.93 -13.55 -21.16
N SER A 24 -27.51 -14.50 -20.43
CA SER A 24 -27.80 -15.89 -20.80
C SER A 24 -26.58 -16.80 -20.98
N GLU A 25 -25.68 -16.89 -19.99
CA GLU A 25 -24.92 -18.12 -19.79
C GLU A 25 -24.92 -18.53 -18.32
N THR A 26 -25.49 -19.71 -18.10
CA THR A 26 -25.63 -20.43 -16.84
C THR A 26 -24.33 -21.14 -16.48
N TYR A 27 -23.76 -20.85 -15.31
CA TYR A 27 -22.95 -21.81 -14.57
C TYR A 27 -23.80 -22.45 -13.47
N ARG A 28 -24.18 -23.71 -13.69
CA ARG A 28 -24.82 -24.56 -12.67
C ARG A 28 -23.75 -24.99 -11.66
N PHE A 29 -23.97 -24.71 -10.39
CA PHE A 29 -23.49 -25.57 -9.31
C PHE A 29 -24.59 -25.76 -8.26
N CYS A 30 -25.07 -27.01 -8.22
CA CYS A 30 -25.84 -27.76 -7.20
C CYS A 30 -27.11 -27.17 -6.55
N ASP A 31 -28.25 -27.71 -6.99
CA ASP A 31 -29.53 -27.82 -6.27
C ASP A 31 -29.44 -28.86 -5.14
N ALA A 32 -29.60 -28.45 -3.87
CA ALA A 32 -30.45 -29.11 -2.86
C ALA A 32 -30.38 -28.42 -1.48
N ALA A 33 -31.55 -27.98 -1.01
CA ALA A 33 -31.92 -27.62 0.38
C ALA A 33 -31.58 -26.21 0.94
N SER A 34 -32.18 -25.22 0.28
CA SER A 34 -32.91 -24.05 0.81
C SER A 34 -32.92 -23.75 2.34
N ILE A 35 -32.39 -22.58 2.71
CA ILE A 35 -32.87 -21.75 3.84
C ILE A 35 -33.79 -20.66 3.25
N PRO A 36 -34.91 -20.27 3.89
CA PRO A 36 -35.85 -19.33 3.31
C PRO A 36 -35.19 -17.96 3.11
N LEU A 37 -35.23 -17.50 1.87
CA LEU A 37 -34.84 -16.16 1.43
C LEU A 37 -35.84 -15.15 2.00
N ILE A 38 -35.67 -14.71 3.24
CA ILE A 38 -36.45 -13.59 3.79
C ILE A 38 -35.67 -12.30 3.47
N HIS A 39 -36.00 -11.76 2.30
CA HIS A 39 -35.86 -10.36 1.88
C HIS A 39 -34.58 -9.61 2.29
N TYR A 40 -33.53 -9.82 1.50
CA TYR A 40 -32.58 -8.76 1.14
C TYR A 40 -33.29 -7.76 0.20
N THR A 41 -34.14 -6.89 0.74
CA THR A 41 -34.72 -5.75 0.01
C THR A 41 -34.02 -4.47 0.43
N GLU A 42 -33.33 -3.86 -0.53
CA GLU A 42 -33.19 -2.42 -0.74
C GLU A 42 -33.55 -1.50 0.44
N GLN A 43 -32.70 -1.48 1.46
CA GLN A 43 -32.52 -0.28 2.26
C GLN A 43 -31.09 0.22 2.10
N PRO A 44 -30.89 1.53 1.85
CA PRO A 44 -29.57 2.10 1.66
C PRO A 44 -28.78 1.92 2.96
N ARG A 45 -27.85 0.97 2.96
CA ARG A 45 -26.93 0.79 4.09
C ARG A 45 -25.93 1.95 4.05
N GLN A 46 -25.90 2.79 5.08
CA GLN A 46 -24.76 3.68 5.32
C GLN A 46 -23.59 2.84 5.84
N ILE A 47 -22.91 2.10 4.95
CA ILE A 47 -21.66 1.40 5.28
C ILE A 47 -20.52 2.36 4.92
N GLY A 48 -20.13 3.20 5.87
CA GLY A 48 -18.87 3.95 5.78
C GLY A 48 -17.73 3.11 6.34
N SER A 49 -16.54 3.23 5.75
CA SER A 49 -15.30 2.73 6.38
C SER A 49 -14.55 3.91 6.97
N LEU A 50 -14.02 3.74 8.18
CA LEU A 50 -13.09 4.69 8.80
C LEU A 50 -11.66 4.27 8.47
N TYR A 51 -10.91 5.18 7.87
CA TYR A 51 -9.47 5.03 7.65
C TYR A 51 -8.71 5.86 8.68
N ILE A 52 -7.81 5.22 9.41
CA ILE A 52 -6.88 5.89 10.33
C ILE A 52 -5.53 5.89 9.65
N CYS A 53 -5.10 7.06 9.19
CA CYS A 53 -3.94 7.27 8.32
C CYS A 53 -2.70 7.75 9.10
N SER A 54 -1.66 8.13 8.36
CA SER A 54 -0.41 8.70 8.88
C SER A 54 0.46 7.73 9.69
N PHE A 55 0.23 6.42 9.59
CA PHE A 55 1.20 5.44 10.08
C PHE A 55 2.42 5.41 9.17
N VAL A 56 3.59 5.15 9.76
CA VAL A 56 4.86 5.07 9.04
C VAL A 56 4.96 3.68 8.39
N PRO A 57 5.26 3.58 7.08
CA PRO A 57 5.50 2.28 6.45
C PRO A 57 6.74 1.59 7.06
N MET A 58 6.58 0.38 7.60
CA MET A 58 7.64 -0.38 8.25
C MET A 58 7.60 -1.85 7.82
N VAL A 59 8.76 -2.50 7.70
CA VAL A 59 8.82 -3.97 7.53
C VAL A 59 8.37 -4.69 8.80
N LYS A 60 8.56 -4.08 9.97
CA LYS A 60 8.09 -4.62 11.25
C LYS A 60 7.64 -3.50 12.18
N CYS A 61 6.43 -3.61 12.70
CA CYS A 61 5.87 -2.67 13.67
C CYS A 61 4.74 -3.31 14.47
N THR A 62 4.39 -2.67 15.58
CA THR A 62 3.27 -3.10 16.45
C THR A 62 2.25 -1.99 16.57
N TYR A 63 0.99 -2.29 16.25
CA TYR A 63 -0.14 -1.42 16.51
C TYR A 63 -0.73 -1.75 17.88
N GLN A 64 -0.71 -0.80 18.80
CA GLN A 64 -1.44 -0.90 20.07
C GLN A 64 -2.81 -0.25 19.90
N ILE A 65 -3.87 -1.02 20.18
CA ILE A 65 -5.25 -0.64 19.91
C ILE A 65 -6.05 -0.72 21.20
N SER A 66 -6.83 0.33 21.47
CA SER A 66 -7.75 0.44 22.60
C SER A 66 -9.13 0.82 22.09
N ILE A 67 -10.11 -0.09 22.23
CA ILE A 67 -11.46 0.08 21.69
C ILE A 67 -12.54 -0.52 22.60
N ASP A 68 -13.79 -0.13 22.41
CA ASP A 68 -14.99 -0.85 22.88
C ASP A 68 -16.04 -0.92 21.77
N LEU A 69 -16.92 -1.92 21.88
CA LEU A 69 -18.03 -2.14 20.97
C LEU A 69 -19.35 -2.06 21.74
N LYS A 70 -20.31 -1.28 21.25
CA LYS A 70 -21.68 -1.25 21.79
C LYS A 70 -22.63 -1.66 20.69
N MET A 71 -23.39 -2.73 20.94
CA MET A 71 -24.24 -3.38 19.93
C MET A 71 -25.41 -4.07 20.63
N ASP A 72 -26.57 -4.09 19.97
CA ASP A 72 -27.80 -4.72 20.46
C ASP A 72 -28.03 -6.13 19.93
N ASP A 73 -27.29 -6.57 18.91
CA ASP A 73 -27.32 -7.93 18.38
C ASP A 73 -25.91 -8.53 18.29
N PRO A 74 -25.65 -9.70 18.92
CA PRO A 74 -24.35 -10.37 18.92
C PRO A 74 -23.83 -10.80 17.55
N GLN A 75 -24.68 -10.79 16.50
CA GLN A 75 -24.26 -11.08 15.12
C GLN A 75 -23.57 -9.89 14.45
N SER A 76 -23.73 -8.68 14.97
CA SER A 76 -23.06 -7.49 14.42
C SER A 76 -21.55 -7.55 14.71
N PHE A 77 -20.75 -6.90 13.85
CA PHE A 77 -19.30 -6.99 13.95
C PHE A 77 -18.55 -5.81 13.34
N VAL A 78 -17.27 -5.70 13.69
CA VAL A 78 -16.34 -4.78 13.06
C VAL A 78 -15.28 -5.56 12.29
N GLU A 79 -15.13 -5.27 11.01
CA GLU A 79 -13.96 -5.68 10.25
C GLU A 79 -12.83 -4.66 10.52
N LEU A 80 -11.71 -5.15 11.06
CA LEU A 80 -10.48 -4.39 11.29
C LEU A 80 -9.41 -4.93 10.34
N ASN A 81 -9.08 -4.15 9.32
CA ASN A 81 -8.01 -4.49 8.39
C ASN A 81 -6.76 -3.69 8.78
N THR A 82 -5.76 -4.39 9.28
CA THR A 82 -4.40 -3.85 9.39
C THR A 82 -3.56 -4.36 8.22
N PRO A 83 -2.35 -3.83 7.99
CA PRO A 83 -1.49 -4.34 6.92
C PRO A 83 -1.31 -5.86 7.02
N GLY A 84 -1.59 -6.56 5.92
CA GLY A 84 -1.51 -8.02 5.84
C GLY A 84 -2.56 -8.80 6.65
N SER A 85 -3.41 -8.16 7.46
CA SER A 85 -4.40 -8.84 8.31
C SER A 85 -5.83 -8.59 7.85
N LYS A 86 -6.71 -9.56 8.11
CA LYS A 86 -8.15 -9.38 8.00
C LYS A 86 -8.79 -9.91 9.28
N LEU A 87 -9.23 -8.99 10.14
CA LEU A 87 -9.69 -9.32 11.48
C LEU A 87 -11.17 -9.02 11.62
N ILE A 88 -11.88 -9.86 12.37
CA ILE A 88 -13.25 -9.59 12.79
C ILE A 88 -13.30 -9.48 14.30
N LEU A 89 -13.95 -8.41 14.78
CA LEU A 89 -14.18 -8.17 16.19
C LEU A 89 -15.68 -8.30 16.49
N HIS A 90 -15.98 -9.14 17.47
CA HIS A 90 -17.32 -9.34 18.01
C HIS A 90 -17.31 -9.16 19.52
N LYS A 91 -18.43 -8.71 20.08
CA LYS A 91 -18.65 -8.68 21.52
C LYS A 91 -19.60 -9.80 21.92
N ILE A 92 -19.11 -10.73 22.75
CA ILE A 92 -19.92 -11.79 23.35
C ILE A 92 -19.89 -11.63 24.86
N ASN A 93 -21.06 -11.38 25.45
CA ASN A 93 -21.19 -10.95 26.84
C ASN A 93 -20.34 -9.69 27.08
N ASN A 94 -19.36 -9.75 27.98
CA ASN A 94 -18.44 -8.65 28.23
C ASN A 94 -17.12 -8.77 27.46
N ASN A 95 -16.86 -9.87 26.75
CA ASN A 95 -15.57 -10.09 26.10
C ASN A 95 -15.60 -9.65 24.64
N ILE A 96 -14.50 -9.04 24.19
CA ILE A 96 -14.25 -8.86 22.76
C ILE A 96 -13.47 -10.09 22.28
N ILE A 97 -14.01 -10.76 21.28
CA ILE A 97 -13.37 -11.84 20.56
C ILE A 97 -12.85 -11.27 19.26
N LEU A 98 -11.58 -11.53 18.98
CA LEU A 98 -10.94 -11.17 17.73
C LEU A 98 -10.56 -12.43 16.98
N GLU A 99 -11.08 -12.54 15.77
CA GLU A 99 -10.81 -13.62 14.84
C GLU A 99 -9.89 -13.11 13.72
N SER A 100 -8.73 -13.74 13.55
CA SER A 100 -7.79 -13.45 12.47
C SER A 100 -7.97 -14.43 11.33
N TYR A 101 -8.46 -13.94 10.20
CA TYR A 101 -8.70 -14.75 9.01
C TYR A 101 -7.48 -14.78 8.10
N PHE A 102 -7.24 -15.92 7.46
CA PHE A 102 -6.20 -16.10 6.45
C PHE A 102 -6.52 -17.20 5.45
N LYS A 103 -5.89 -17.18 4.27
CA LYS A 103 -5.97 -18.27 3.30
C LYS A 103 -4.83 -19.25 3.51
N ASP A 104 -5.15 -20.54 3.59
CA ASP A 104 -4.15 -21.62 3.59
C ASP A 104 -3.53 -21.82 2.19
N PRO A 105 -2.45 -22.62 2.03
CA PRO A 105 -1.81 -22.83 0.73
C PRO A 105 -2.72 -23.42 -0.35
N SER A 106 -3.86 -24.02 0.03
CA SER A 106 -4.87 -24.52 -0.92
C SER A 106 -5.91 -23.44 -1.29
N GLY A 107 -5.80 -22.24 -0.72
CA GLY A 107 -6.71 -21.13 -0.92
C GLY A 107 -7.94 -21.16 -0.01
N ASN A 108 -8.07 -22.13 0.90
CA ASN A 108 -9.22 -22.19 1.81
C ASN A 108 -9.06 -21.17 2.93
N ILE A 109 -10.18 -20.57 3.32
CA ILE A 109 -10.20 -19.62 4.43
C ILE A 109 -10.12 -20.38 5.76
N ARG A 110 -9.23 -19.92 6.63
CA ARG A 110 -9.01 -20.37 8.00
C ARG A 110 -9.09 -19.17 8.94
N CYS A 111 -9.31 -19.42 10.22
CA CYS A 111 -9.23 -18.40 11.24
C CYS A 111 -8.66 -18.94 12.55
N GLU A 112 -7.95 -18.09 13.26
CA GLU A 112 -7.57 -18.30 14.66
C GLU A 112 -8.25 -17.22 15.51
N SER A 113 -8.63 -17.55 16.74
CA SER A 113 -9.36 -16.63 17.62
C SER A 113 -8.64 -16.40 18.93
N ILE A 114 -8.76 -15.18 19.45
CA ILE A 114 -8.30 -14.80 20.77
C ILE A 114 -9.38 -13.96 21.45
N SER A 115 -9.59 -14.20 22.74
CA SER A 115 -10.57 -13.46 23.54
C SER A 115 -9.84 -12.53 24.48
N PHE A 116 -10.33 -11.29 24.57
CA PHE A 116 -9.82 -10.31 25.51
C PHE A 116 -10.84 -10.10 26.61
N GLU A 117 -10.46 -10.41 27.85
CA GLU A 117 -11.27 -10.02 29.00
C GLU A 117 -11.39 -8.49 29.03
N ASN A 118 -12.63 -8.02 29.01
CA ASN A 118 -12.88 -6.61 29.22
C ASN A 118 -12.76 -6.32 30.71
N THR A 119 -11.57 -5.90 31.13
CA THR A 119 -11.28 -5.53 32.52
C THR A 119 -11.81 -4.12 32.89
N GLY A 120 -12.71 -3.54 32.08
CA GLY A 120 -13.28 -2.20 32.25
C GLY A 120 -14.23 -1.77 31.11
N GLU A 121 -14.25 -0.48 30.77
CA GLU A 121 -15.00 0.11 29.62
C GLU A 121 -14.30 -0.08 28.26
N ARG A 122 -13.18 -0.81 28.18
CA ARG A 122 -12.36 -0.91 26.96
C ARG A 122 -11.48 -2.16 26.92
N SER A 123 -11.35 -2.75 25.72
CA SER A 123 -10.40 -3.81 25.42
C SER A 123 -9.12 -3.24 24.81
N ASN A 124 -7.98 -3.74 25.29
CA ASN A 124 -6.66 -3.38 24.79
C ASN A 124 -5.97 -4.61 24.23
N PHE A 125 -5.45 -4.50 23.02
CA PHE A 125 -4.68 -5.56 22.37
C PHE A 125 -3.62 -4.94 21.48
N ALA A 126 -2.66 -5.76 21.04
CA ALA A 126 -1.63 -5.34 20.11
C ALA A 126 -1.58 -6.26 18.90
N ILE A 127 -1.30 -5.70 17.73
CA ILE A 127 -1.12 -6.44 16.48
C ILE A 127 0.29 -6.11 15.97
N MET A 128 1.18 -7.09 16.02
CA MET A 128 2.49 -6.98 15.39
C MET A 128 2.41 -7.45 13.95
N PHE A 129 2.74 -6.55 13.03
CA PHE A 129 2.98 -6.84 11.63
C PHE A 129 4.44 -7.25 11.45
N ASP A 130 4.68 -8.40 10.81
CA ASP A 130 6.01 -8.88 10.44
C ASP A 130 6.07 -9.15 8.93
N GLY A 131 6.52 -8.16 8.17
CA GLY A 131 6.65 -8.20 6.72
C GLY A 131 7.81 -9.06 6.21
N GLN A 132 8.73 -9.48 7.09
CA GLN A 132 9.77 -10.45 6.76
C GLN A 132 9.20 -11.87 6.81
N ASN A 133 8.56 -12.23 7.93
CA ASN A 133 7.98 -13.55 8.14
C ASN A 133 6.59 -13.73 7.53
N LYS A 134 5.98 -12.65 7.02
CA LYS A 134 4.63 -12.59 6.43
C LYS A 134 3.54 -13.03 7.40
N THR A 135 3.65 -12.60 8.65
CA THR A 135 2.74 -12.97 9.72
C THR A 135 2.23 -11.76 10.49
N ASN A 136 1.04 -11.93 11.07
CA ASN A 136 0.51 -11.06 12.11
C ASN A 136 0.48 -11.82 13.43
N THR A 137 1.00 -11.21 14.48
CA THR A 137 0.88 -11.72 15.85
C THR A 137 -0.02 -10.81 16.66
N ILE A 138 -1.08 -11.37 17.23
CA ILE A 138 -2.04 -10.64 18.04
C ILE A 138 -1.82 -11.00 19.49
N PHE A 139 -1.55 -10.00 20.33
CA PHE A 139 -1.25 -10.15 21.74
C PHE A 139 -2.42 -9.70 22.61
N ALA A 140 -2.80 -10.57 23.55
CA ALA A 140 -3.61 -10.21 24.70
C ALA A 140 -2.74 -9.70 25.85
N LYS A 141 -3.35 -8.95 26.77
CA LYS A 141 -2.66 -8.30 27.90
C LYS A 141 -2.03 -9.30 28.88
N ASP A 142 -2.59 -10.50 28.97
CA ASP A 142 -2.10 -11.61 29.81
C ASP A 142 -0.87 -12.34 29.23
N GLY A 143 -0.42 -11.92 28.04
CA GLY A 143 0.71 -12.51 27.33
C GLY A 143 0.31 -13.66 26.38
N ASN A 144 -0.97 -14.04 26.33
CA ASN A 144 -1.45 -14.96 25.31
C ASN A 144 -1.37 -14.32 23.92
N CYS A 145 -1.04 -15.10 22.91
CA CYS A 145 -1.01 -14.62 21.54
C CYS A 145 -1.44 -15.68 20.54
N ILE A 146 -1.93 -15.22 19.40
CA ILE A 146 -2.10 -16.02 18.20
C ILE A 146 -1.18 -15.47 17.11
N VAL A 147 -0.61 -16.37 16.30
CA VAL A 147 0.22 -16.02 15.14
C VAL A 147 -0.48 -16.57 13.91
N THR A 148 -0.76 -15.70 12.95
CA THR A 148 -1.39 -16.08 11.68
C THR A 148 -0.55 -15.58 10.51
N PRO A 149 -0.51 -16.29 9.37
CA PRO A 149 0.06 -15.73 8.15
C PRO A 149 -0.78 -14.54 7.67
N PHE A 150 -0.22 -13.74 6.75
CA PHE A 150 -1.00 -12.70 6.08
C PHE A 150 -2.24 -13.26 5.38
N TYR A 151 -3.30 -12.46 5.24
CA TYR A 151 -4.57 -12.96 4.69
C TYR A 151 -4.43 -13.47 3.25
N ASN A 152 -3.73 -12.73 2.40
CA ASN A 152 -3.58 -12.99 0.97
C ASN A 152 -2.41 -13.95 0.67
N THR A 153 -2.66 -15.06 -0.01
CA THR A 153 -1.65 -16.09 -0.34
C THR A 153 -0.51 -15.58 -1.23
N ASP A 154 -0.77 -14.59 -2.08
CA ASP A 154 0.28 -14.02 -2.94
C ASP A 154 1.17 -13.09 -2.12
N ARG A 155 0.58 -12.31 -1.20
CA ARG A 155 1.35 -11.49 -0.25
C ARG A 155 2.22 -12.34 0.69
N GLN A 156 1.69 -13.47 1.15
CA GLN A 156 2.44 -14.47 1.94
C GLN A 156 3.68 -15.01 1.21
N ARG A 157 3.68 -14.97 -0.13
CA ARG A 157 4.71 -15.57 -0.98
C ARG A 157 5.54 -14.53 -1.72
N LEU A 158 5.46 -13.24 -1.36
CA LEU A 158 6.25 -12.21 -2.03
C LEU A 158 7.76 -12.51 -1.91
N PRO A 159 8.54 -12.34 -2.99
CA PRO A 159 9.98 -12.67 -3.02
C PRO A 159 10.88 -11.67 -2.29
N TYR A 160 10.29 -10.62 -1.71
CA TYR A 160 10.96 -9.55 -0.97
C TYR A 160 10.20 -9.23 0.31
N VAL A 161 10.83 -8.51 1.24
CA VAL A 161 10.18 -8.05 2.47
C VAL A 161 8.94 -7.19 2.18
N ASP A 162 7.87 -7.41 2.94
CA ASP A 162 6.61 -6.67 2.82
C ASP A 162 6.69 -5.44 3.73
N ILE A 163 5.92 -4.41 3.39
CA ILE A 163 5.88 -3.17 4.14
C ILE A 163 4.46 -2.92 4.64
N SER A 164 4.36 -2.40 5.85
CA SER A 164 3.06 -2.03 6.40
C SER A 164 2.49 -0.85 5.60
N ASN A 165 1.20 -0.90 5.28
CA ASN A 165 0.53 0.25 4.68
C ASN A 165 0.43 1.39 5.71
N GLY A 166 0.38 2.63 5.25
CA GLY A 166 0.32 3.83 6.11
C GLY A 166 -1.04 4.08 6.78
N TYR A 167 -1.93 3.08 6.82
CA TYR A 167 -3.28 3.19 7.37
C TYR A 167 -3.82 1.86 7.91
N ILE A 168 -4.85 1.97 8.76
CA ILE A 168 -5.72 0.88 9.22
C ILE A 168 -7.17 1.24 8.85
N LYS A 169 -7.97 0.23 8.51
CA LYS A 169 -9.37 0.40 8.10
C LYS A 169 -10.31 -0.32 9.06
N LEU A 170 -11.36 0.38 9.49
CA LEU A 170 -12.46 -0.19 10.28
C LEU A 170 -13.77 -0.09 9.49
N THR A 171 -14.52 -1.18 9.43
CA THR A 171 -15.84 -1.20 8.78
C THR A 171 -16.84 -1.90 9.69
N SER A 172 -17.95 -1.23 9.97
CA SER A 172 -18.97 -1.71 10.90
C SER A 172 -20.12 -2.37 10.15
N PHE A 173 -20.56 -3.54 10.63
CA PHE A 173 -21.66 -4.30 10.05
C PHE A 173 -22.73 -4.57 11.11
N VAL A 174 -23.88 -3.93 10.96
CA VAL A 174 -25.09 -4.23 11.76
C VAL A 174 -25.83 -5.37 11.09
N LEU A 175 -25.98 -6.49 11.81
CA LEU A 175 -26.59 -7.73 11.30
C LEU A 175 -27.69 -8.25 12.22
N GLY A 176 -28.39 -9.29 11.75
CA GLY A 176 -29.45 -9.95 12.50
C GLY A 176 -30.65 -9.04 12.74
N LYS A 177 -31.04 -8.89 14.00
CA LYS A 177 -32.07 -7.95 14.47
C LYS A 177 -31.46 -6.67 15.04
N GLY A 178 -30.16 -6.47 14.89
CA GLY A 178 -29.46 -5.31 15.40
C GLY A 178 -29.93 -4.02 14.73
N THR A 179 -29.93 -2.95 15.51
CA THR A 179 -30.28 -1.60 15.05
C THR A 179 -29.11 -0.64 15.14
N TYR A 180 -28.08 -0.97 15.92
CA TYR A 180 -26.87 -0.15 16.02
C TYR A 180 -25.61 -0.99 16.31
N LEU A 181 -24.48 -0.43 15.90
CA LEU A 181 -23.15 -0.86 16.33
C LEU A 181 -22.26 0.38 16.41
N ASP A 182 -21.90 0.76 17.64
CA ASP A 182 -20.98 1.85 17.91
C ASP A 182 -19.59 1.30 18.20
N VAL A 183 -18.57 1.92 17.60
CA VAL A 183 -17.16 1.60 17.79
C VAL A 183 -16.49 2.77 18.50
N ASP A 184 -16.20 2.60 19.78
CA ASP A 184 -15.49 3.60 20.57
C ASP A 184 -13.98 3.37 20.42
N ILE A 185 -13.27 4.26 19.72
CA ILE A 185 -11.82 4.19 19.55
C ILE A 185 -11.15 5.15 20.51
N TYR A 186 -10.47 4.60 21.52
CA TYR A 186 -9.77 5.41 22.53
C TYR A 186 -8.36 5.79 22.10
N SER A 187 -7.65 4.86 21.46
CA SER A 187 -6.31 5.10 20.94
C SER A 187 -5.89 4.03 19.93
N ILE A 188 -5.18 4.45 18.90
CA ILE A 188 -4.37 3.56 18.05
C ILE A 188 -3.00 4.20 17.89
N SER A 189 -1.95 3.48 18.28
CA SER A 189 -0.57 3.94 18.16
C SER A 189 0.30 2.87 17.50
N GLN A 190 1.24 3.31 16.67
CA GLN A 190 2.26 2.44 16.07
C GLN A 190 3.55 2.54 16.87
N ILE A 191 4.18 1.38 17.10
CA ILE A 191 5.44 1.26 17.84
C ILE A 191 6.44 0.48 16.98
N VAL A 192 7.70 0.92 17.03
CA VAL A 192 8.83 0.26 16.37
C VAL A 192 9.97 0.15 17.38
N ASP A 193 10.71 -0.96 17.31
CA ASP A 193 11.96 -1.12 18.05
C ASP A 193 12.98 -0.08 17.61
N ARG A 194 13.55 0.64 18.58
CA ARG A 194 14.43 1.77 18.33
C ARG A 194 15.86 1.49 18.79
N LYS A 195 16.80 1.73 17.89
CA LYS A 195 18.25 1.71 18.12
C LYS A 195 18.78 3.15 18.21
N LEU A 196 20.09 3.31 18.40
CA LEU A 196 20.72 4.64 18.32
C LEU A 196 20.45 5.29 16.95
N ILE A 197 20.59 4.52 15.87
CA ILE A 197 20.19 4.94 14.52
C ILE A 197 19.19 3.90 14.04
N THR A 198 18.00 4.36 13.68
CA THR A 198 16.89 3.50 13.24
C THR A 198 16.41 4.01 11.90
N ALA A 199 16.50 3.18 10.85
CA ALA A 199 15.83 3.47 9.60
C ALA A 199 14.31 3.36 9.79
N ILE A 200 13.59 4.39 9.36
CA ILE A 200 12.14 4.50 9.44
C ILE A 200 11.59 4.81 8.05
N GLY A 201 10.37 4.38 7.75
CA GLY A 201 9.70 4.79 6.52
C GLY A 201 9.31 6.26 6.55
N SER A 202 8.68 6.73 5.48
CA SER A 202 8.07 8.06 5.44
C SER A 202 6.58 7.93 5.14
N ASN A 203 5.75 8.46 6.04
CA ASN A 203 4.31 8.60 5.81
C ASN A 203 3.97 9.83 4.95
N ARG A 204 4.98 10.56 4.44
CA ARG A 204 4.83 11.76 3.62
C ARG A 204 5.09 11.51 2.12
N MET A 205 5.19 10.25 1.69
CA MET A 205 5.49 9.92 0.29
C MET A 205 4.30 9.22 -0.35
N LEU A 206 3.78 9.77 -1.45
CA LEU A 206 2.70 9.13 -2.21
C LEU A 206 3.23 8.49 -3.50
N PRO A 207 3.23 7.15 -3.62
CA PRO A 207 3.63 6.47 -4.85
C PRO A 207 2.57 6.58 -5.95
N PHE A 208 2.97 7.13 -7.10
CA PHE A 208 2.13 7.34 -8.28
C PHE A 208 2.80 6.82 -9.56
N GLY A 209 1.99 6.40 -10.52
CA GLY A 209 2.47 6.21 -11.88
C GLY A 209 1.41 6.24 -12.95
N ILE A 210 1.87 6.09 -14.18
CA ILE A 210 1.06 6.14 -15.40
C ILE A 210 1.28 4.84 -16.18
N ASP A 211 0.21 4.15 -16.51
CA ASP A 211 0.22 3.07 -17.50
C ASP A 211 0.21 3.75 -18.85
N GLY A 212 1.22 3.52 -19.68
CA GLY A 212 1.38 4.29 -20.91
C GLY A 212 2.48 3.69 -21.78
N PRO A 213 3.06 4.42 -22.74
CA PRO A 213 2.79 5.83 -23.00
C PRO A 213 1.43 6.02 -23.70
N HIS A 214 0.73 7.10 -23.32
CA HIS A 214 -0.46 7.61 -24.04
C HIS A 214 -0.11 8.86 -24.84
N PHE A 215 -0.88 9.14 -25.91
CA PHE A 215 -0.57 10.22 -26.85
C PHE A 215 -0.22 11.51 -26.11
N ARG A 216 0.85 12.19 -26.50
CA ARG A 216 1.41 13.32 -25.74
C ARG A 216 0.38 14.40 -25.37
N ASN A 217 -0.58 14.67 -26.26
CA ASN A 217 -1.65 15.63 -26.04
C ASN A 217 -2.70 15.23 -24.96
N THR A 218 -2.61 14.01 -24.42
CA THR A 218 -3.51 13.47 -23.38
C THR A 218 -2.86 13.37 -21.99
N THR A 219 -1.53 13.58 -21.91
CA THR A 219 -0.75 13.41 -20.67
C THR A 219 0.21 14.56 -20.35
N GLU A 220 0.72 15.27 -21.36
CA GLU A 220 1.79 16.25 -21.19
C GLU A 220 1.44 17.38 -20.21
N GLN A 221 0.20 17.89 -20.20
CA GLN A 221 -0.15 19.02 -19.33
C GLN A 221 -0.23 18.58 -17.86
N GLY A 222 -0.76 17.39 -17.59
CA GLY A 222 -0.79 16.76 -16.27
C GLY A 222 0.62 16.46 -15.77
N ILE A 223 1.46 15.84 -16.59
CA ILE A 223 2.87 15.58 -16.26
C ILE A 223 3.61 16.89 -15.96
N ARG A 224 3.48 17.92 -16.82
CA ARG A 224 4.09 19.24 -16.58
C ARG A 224 3.57 19.88 -15.29
N TYR A 225 2.29 19.72 -14.97
CA TYR A 225 1.73 20.24 -13.73
C TYR A 225 2.36 19.55 -12.51
N LEU A 226 2.49 18.22 -12.54
CA LEU A 226 3.16 17.43 -11.51
C LEU A 226 4.63 17.89 -11.33
N ASN A 227 5.40 17.94 -12.42
CA ASN A 227 6.81 18.36 -12.38
C ASN A 227 6.98 19.81 -11.89
N SER A 228 6.03 20.72 -12.20
CA SER A 228 6.08 22.11 -11.70
C SER A 228 6.02 22.21 -10.17
N LYS A 229 5.57 21.14 -9.51
CA LYS A 229 5.55 20.97 -8.05
C LYS A 229 6.73 20.16 -7.52
N LYS A 230 7.71 19.83 -8.38
CA LYS A 230 8.85 18.94 -8.08
C LYS A 230 8.42 17.51 -7.73
N ASN A 231 7.22 17.13 -8.15
CA ASN A 231 6.70 15.78 -8.03
C ASN A 231 7.04 14.96 -9.28
N LYS A 232 7.06 13.64 -9.11
CA LYS A 232 7.44 12.67 -10.14
C LYS A 232 6.70 11.34 -9.92
N GLY A 233 6.78 10.44 -10.88
CA GLY A 233 6.12 9.14 -10.80
C GLY A 233 6.87 8.05 -11.54
N THR A 234 6.24 6.89 -11.69
CA THR A 234 6.69 5.81 -12.57
C THR A 234 5.89 5.84 -13.87
N ILE A 235 6.53 5.65 -15.03
CA ILE A 235 5.84 5.31 -16.28
C ILE A 235 6.00 3.81 -16.50
N TRP A 236 4.89 3.07 -16.48
CA TRP A 236 4.88 1.66 -16.88
C TRP A 236 4.68 1.58 -18.39
N PHE A 237 5.79 1.43 -19.12
CA PHE A 237 5.82 1.42 -20.58
C PHE A 237 5.23 0.11 -21.13
N ASP A 238 4.07 0.23 -21.74
CA ASP A 238 3.41 -0.72 -22.60
C ASP A 238 4.19 -0.85 -23.89
N ILE A 239 4.61 -2.09 -24.16
CA ILE A 239 5.54 -2.42 -25.23
C ILE A 239 4.90 -2.14 -26.59
N GLU A 240 3.67 -2.61 -26.82
CA GLU A 240 2.94 -2.40 -28.07
C GLU A 240 2.62 -0.92 -28.31
N LEU A 241 2.34 -0.14 -27.25
CA LEU A 241 2.16 1.31 -27.39
C LEU A 241 3.48 2.01 -27.72
N LEU A 242 4.57 1.69 -27.00
CA LEU A 242 5.89 2.32 -27.21
C LEU A 242 6.46 2.04 -28.61
N GLU A 243 6.17 0.88 -29.20
CA GLU A 243 6.53 0.53 -30.58
C GLU A 243 5.93 1.48 -31.62
N GLN A 244 4.73 2.02 -31.35
CA GLN A 244 4.00 2.90 -32.26
C GLN A 244 4.44 4.37 -32.19
N TYR A 245 5.30 4.72 -31.23
CA TYR A 245 5.71 6.10 -30.99
C TYR A 245 6.72 6.60 -32.01
N SER A 246 6.57 7.89 -32.36
CA SER A 246 7.57 8.61 -33.14
C SER A 246 8.87 8.76 -32.35
N GLU A 247 9.99 8.96 -33.04
CA GLU A 247 11.27 9.20 -32.34
C GLU A 247 11.24 10.49 -31.52
N GLU A 248 10.48 11.51 -31.96
CA GLU A 248 10.28 12.75 -31.19
C GLU A 248 9.56 12.48 -29.86
N ASP A 249 8.50 11.68 -29.88
CA ASP A 249 7.77 11.33 -28.65
C ASP A 249 8.61 10.41 -27.74
N ARG A 250 9.41 9.50 -28.30
CA ARG A 250 10.36 8.70 -27.53
C ARG A 250 11.42 9.56 -26.86
N GLU A 251 11.94 10.57 -27.56
CA GLU A 251 12.91 11.50 -26.99
C GLU A 251 12.30 12.34 -25.85
N TYR A 252 11.03 12.74 -25.98
CA TYR A 252 10.30 13.35 -24.86
C TYR A 252 10.22 12.41 -23.64
N LEU A 253 9.86 11.14 -23.84
CA LEU A 253 9.79 10.15 -22.77
C LEU A 253 11.15 9.89 -22.11
N ARG A 254 12.23 9.77 -22.90
CA ARG A 254 13.61 9.69 -22.39
C ARG A 254 13.97 10.93 -21.57
N SER A 255 13.56 12.11 -22.02
CA SER A 255 13.81 13.36 -21.31
C SER A 255 13.11 13.40 -19.94
N LEU A 256 11.87 12.90 -19.82
CA LEU A 256 11.19 12.79 -18.53
C LEU A 256 11.98 11.90 -17.55
N VAL A 257 12.53 10.81 -18.05
CA VAL A 257 13.32 9.87 -17.23
C VAL A 257 14.65 10.48 -16.81
N ILE A 258 15.42 11.01 -17.77
CA ILE A 258 16.80 11.48 -17.55
C ILE A 258 16.83 12.83 -16.82
N ASN A 259 15.99 13.77 -17.23
CA ASN A 259 16.05 15.16 -16.76
C ASN A 259 15.05 15.45 -15.64
N GLU A 260 13.90 14.76 -15.63
CA GLU A 260 12.81 15.01 -14.67
C GLU A 260 12.69 13.87 -13.64
N SER A 261 13.63 12.91 -13.65
CA SER A 261 13.73 11.83 -12.66
C SER A 261 12.50 10.93 -12.56
N TRP A 262 11.74 10.79 -13.64
CA TRP A 262 10.68 9.78 -13.71
C TRP A 262 11.27 8.38 -13.71
N ASP A 263 10.63 7.48 -12.98
CA ASP A 263 11.02 6.08 -12.88
C ASP A 263 10.46 5.26 -14.05
N VAL A 264 11.16 4.19 -14.40
CA VAL A 264 10.81 3.33 -15.53
C VAL A 264 10.24 2.02 -15.02
N GLY A 265 9.07 1.66 -15.49
CA GLY A 265 8.49 0.34 -15.30
C GLY A 265 8.06 -0.30 -16.62
N VAL A 266 7.72 -1.58 -16.58
CA VAL A 266 7.16 -2.30 -17.74
C VAL A 266 5.66 -2.53 -17.52
N HIS A 267 4.85 -2.18 -18.51
CA HIS A 267 3.51 -2.72 -18.64
C HIS A 267 3.54 -3.78 -19.75
N TYR A 268 3.41 -5.06 -19.42
CA TYR A 268 3.37 -6.08 -20.47
C TYR A 268 2.04 -6.00 -21.21
N SER A 269 2.08 -5.79 -22.53
CA SER A 269 0.88 -5.74 -23.40
C SER A 269 0.12 -7.08 -23.48
N LYS A 270 0.61 -8.11 -22.79
CA LYS A 270 0.05 -9.46 -22.73
C LYS A 270 -0.44 -9.77 -21.32
N GLU A 271 -1.57 -10.47 -21.24
CA GLU A 271 -2.06 -11.10 -20.01
C GLU A 271 -1.14 -12.29 -19.67
N LEU A 272 -0.10 -12.07 -18.85
CA LEU A 272 0.97 -13.07 -18.64
C LEU A 272 0.44 -14.43 -18.17
N ASN A 273 -0.61 -14.46 -17.35
CA ASN A 273 -1.22 -15.71 -16.87
C ASN A 273 -1.98 -16.51 -17.94
N SER A 274 -2.14 -15.95 -19.15
CA SER A 274 -2.71 -16.65 -20.31
C SER A 274 -1.67 -17.48 -21.07
N PHE A 275 -0.40 -17.43 -20.66
CA PHE A 275 0.70 -18.15 -21.29
C PHE A 275 1.27 -19.23 -20.35
N PRO A 276 1.84 -20.32 -20.90
CA PRO A 276 2.71 -21.20 -20.14
C PRO A 276 3.86 -20.42 -19.48
N LEU A 277 4.26 -20.83 -18.28
CA LEU A 277 5.17 -20.05 -17.44
C LEU A 277 6.51 -19.71 -18.13
N GLU A 278 7.12 -20.67 -18.84
CA GLU A 278 8.36 -20.43 -19.59
C GLU A 278 8.18 -19.38 -20.71
N GLN A 279 7.03 -19.39 -21.37
CA GLN A 279 6.71 -18.39 -22.39
C GLN A 279 6.45 -17.02 -21.77
N ALA A 280 5.75 -16.96 -20.62
CA ALA A 280 5.56 -15.73 -19.87
C ALA A 280 6.92 -15.13 -19.46
N TYR A 281 7.86 -15.93 -18.98
CA TYR A 281 9.21 -15.48 -18.62
C TYR A 281 10.00 -14.96 -19.83
N LYS A 282 9.86 -15.60 -20.99
CA LYS A 282 10.44 -15.09 -22.24
C LYS A 282 9.88 -13.71 -22.60
N ILE A 283 8.55 -13.54 -22.55
CA ILE A 283 7.88 -12.24 -22.76
C ILE A 283 8.41 -11.20 -21.76
N MET A 284 8.62 -11.60 -20.50
CA MET A 284 9.14 -10.72 -19.47
C MET A 284 10.56 -10.21 -19.78
N ASN A 285 11.46 -11.10 -20.17
CA ASN A 285 12.83 -10.72 -20.55
C ASN A 285 12.85 -9.81 -21.77
N GLU A 286 12.09 -10.15 -22.82
CA GLU A 286 12.05 -9.39 -24.06
C GLU A 286 11.49 -7.98 -23.81
N GLY A 287 10.39 -7.87 -23.05
CA GLY A 287 9.80 -6.58 -22.70
C GLY A 287 10.70 -5.72 -21.82
N TYR A 288 11.35 -6.31 -20.82
CA TYR A 288 12.33 -5.61 -19.98
C TYR A 288 13.48 -5.02 -20.81
N LEU A 289 14.08 -5.85 -21.68
CA LEU A 289 15.19 -5.43 -22.53
C LEU A 289 14.74 -4.36 -23.53
N TYR A 290 13.57 -4.53 -24.15
CA TYR A 290 13.03 -3.56 -25.08
C TYR A 290 12.85 -2.18 -24.44
N VAL A 291 12.20 -2.10 -23.27
CA VAL A 291 12.03 -0.82 -22.56
C VAL A 291 13.38 -0.22 -22.18
N TYR A 292 14.33 -1.04 -21.69
CA TYR A 292 15.67 -0.56 -21.37
C TYR A 292 16.41 0.00 -22.58
N GLU A 293 16.37 -0.68 -23.73
CA GLU A 293 17.03 -0.25 -24.97
C GLU A 293 16.40 1.03 -25.54
N ILE A 294 15.07 1.17 -25.47
CA ILE A 294 14.37 2.32 -26.05
C ILE A 294 14.43 3.54 -25.12
N ILE A 295 14.29 3.38 -23.81
CA ILE A 295 14.21 4.49 -22.84
C ILE A 295 15.58 4.80 -22.21
N GLY A 296 16.50 3.85 -22.19
CA GLY A 296 17.87 4.04 -21.69
C GLY A 296 18.03 3.85 -20.18
N GLN A 297 16.97 3.47 -19.46
CA GLN A 297 17.01 3.14 -18.04
C GLN A 297 16.37 1.79 -17.76
N LYS A 298 16.96 1.04 -16.83
CA LYS A 298 16.47 -0.28 -16.46
C LYS A 298 15.13 -0.16 -15.75
N PRO A 299 14.11 -0.91 -16.18
CA PRO A 299 12.86 -0.94 -15.44
C PRO A 299 13.03 -1.43 -14.00
N THR A 300 12.30 -0.83 -13.07
CA THR A 300 12.40 -1.07 -11.62
C THR A 300 11.11 -1.67 -11.03
N SER A 301 10.02 -1.63 -11.78
CA SER A 301 8.73 -2.18 -11.40
C SER A 301 7.92 -2.61 -12.63
N TRP A 302 6.89 -3.42 -12.42
CA TRP A 302 6.14 -3.99 -13.53
C TRP A 302 4.69 -4.33 -13.20
N CYS A 303 3.91 -4.49 -14.28
CA CYS A 303 2.55 -5.00 -14.30
C CYS A 303 2.24 -5.62 -15.66
N SER A 304 1.10 -6.31 -15.80
CA SER A 304 0.65 -6.85 -17.08
C SER A 304 -0.77 -6.41 -17.42
N MET A 305 -1.11 -6.53 -18.70
CA MET A 305 -2.42 -6.19 -19.23
C MET A 305 -3.55 -6.73 -18.36
N ARG A 306 -4.51 -5.86 -18.01
CA ARG A 306 -5.68 -6.19 -17.17
C ARG A 306 -5.32 -6.78 -15.80
N ASN A 307 -4.10 -6.51 -15.33
CA ASN A 307 -3.54 -7.08 -14.11
C ASN A 307 -3.58 -8.61 -14.10
N ARG A 308 -3.43 -9.24 -15.27
CA ARG A 308 -3.47 -10.69 -15.46
C ARG A 308 -2.10 -11.31 -15.26
N ASP A 309 -1.57 -11.07 -14.07
CA ASP A 309 -0.31 -11.59 -13.55
C ASP A 309 -0.54 -12.32 -12.21
N ASN A 310 0.51 -12.89 -11.63
CA ASN A 310 0.44 -13.66 -10.39
C ASN A 310 1.80 -13.71 -9.70
N ILE A 311 1.84 -14.38 -8.55
CA ILE A 311 3.03 -14.49 -7.71
C ILE A 311 4.25 -15.16 -8.38
N LEU A 312 4.07 -16.08 -9.32
CA LEU A 312 5.19 -16.74 -10.00
C LEU A 312 5.93 -15.76 -10.91
N HIS A 313 5.18 -14.88 -11.59
CA HIS A 313 5.78 -13.80 -12.36
C HIS A 313 6.49 -12.79 -11.44
N ALA A 314 5.94 -12.50 -10.25
CA ALA A 314 6.57 -11.61 -9.30
C ALA A 314 7.93 -12.15 -8.79
N HIS A 315 8.01 -13.46 -8.49
CA HIS A 315 9.27 -14.15 -8.21
C HIS A 315 10.27 -13.96 -9.36
N TYR A 316 9.85 -14.29 -10.59
CA TYR A 316 10.74 -14.21 -11.74
C TYR A 316 11.27 -12.79 -11.98
N ALA A 317 10.39 -11.79 -11.99
CA ALA A 317 10.75 -10.40 -12.16
C ALA A 317 11.71 -9.90 -11.08
N TYR A 318 11.49 -10.27 -9.82
CA TYR A 318 12.36 -9.82 -8.74
C TYR A 318 13.74 -10.47 -8.82
N GLU A 319 13.79 -11.80 -8.94
CA GLU A 319 15.03 -12.58 -8.88
C GLU A 319 15.91 -12.42 -10.12
N ASN A 320 15.30 -12.23 -11.30
CA ASN A 320 16.02 -12.20 -12.58
C ASN A 320 16.13 -10.80 -13.19
N LEU A 321 15.19 -9.91 -12.89
CA LEU A 321 15.09 -8.58 -13.53
C LEU A 321 15.20 -7.41 -12.54
N GLY A 322 15.19 -7.69 -11.23
CA GLY A 322 15.27 -6.67 -10.17
C GLY A 322 14.04 -5.77 -10.07
N MET A 323 12.87 -6.23 -10.54
CA MET A 323 11.65 -5.41 -10.59
C MET A 323 10.65 -5.74 -9.48
N LEU A 324 10.00 -4.70 -8.95
CA LEU A 324 8.91 -4.82 -7.98
C LEU A 324 7.55 -5.02 -8.67
N TRP A 325 6.71 -5.86 -8.07
CA TRP A 325 5.37 -6.12 -8.58
C TRP A 325 4.38 -5.04 -8.12
N ARG A 326 3.82 -4.28 -9.08
CA ARG A 326 2.85 -3.21 -8.80
C ARG A 326 1.50 -3.75 -8.33
N ASN A 327 1.00 -4.80 -8.99
CA ASN A 327 -0.36 -5.34 -8.81
C ASN A 327 -0.52 -6.22 -7.56
N GLY A 328 0.51 -6.41 -6.75
CA GLY A 328 0.38 -7.17 -5.51
C GLY A 328 -0.58 -6.53 -4.50
N ASP A 329 -1.02 -7.32 -3.52
CA ASP A 329 -1.78 -6.86 -2.33
C ASP A 329 -0.95 -5.92 -1.43
N SER A 330 0.37 -5.90 -1.61
CA SER A 330 1.29 -4.90 -1.03
C SER A 330 1.43 -3.63 -1.88
N GLY A 331 0.73 -3.57 -3.02
CA GLY A 331 0.74 -2.49 -3.99
C GLY A 331 -0.67 -1.96 -4.25
N ILE A 332 -1.05 -1.78 -5.51
CA ILE A 332 -2.30 -1.11 -5.89
C ILE A 332 -3.57 -1.92 -5.54
N HIS A 333 -3.44 -3.22 -5.26
CA HIS A 333 -4.58 -4.09 -4.92
C HIS A 333 -4.85 -4.20 -3.42
N THR A 334 -4.15 -3.42 -2.59
CA THR A 334 -4.40 -3.36 -1.14
C THR A 334 -5.87 -3.03 -0.85
N GLU A 335 -6.42 -2.00 -1.51
CA GLU A 335 -7.85 -1.70 -1.50
C GLU A 335 -8.49 -2.15 -2.82
N LYS A 336 -9.44 -3.08 -2.71
CA LYS A 336 -10.16 -3.62 -3.86
C LYS A 336 -10.87 -2.47 -4.60
N TYR A 337 -10.69 -2.42 -5.93
CA TYR A 337 -11.29 -1.43 -6.83
C TYR A 337 -10.81 0.03 -6.69
N ILE A 338 -9.84 0.33 -5.83
CA ILE A 338 -9.37 1.71 -5.58
C ILE A 338 -8.00 2.00 -6.19
N GLY A 339 -7.25 0.98 -6.61
CA GLY A 339 -5.89 1.14 -7.14
C GLY A 339 -5.71 2.09 -8.33
N SER A 340 -6.78 2.38 -9.07
CA SER A 340 -6.77 3.37 -10.16
C SER A 340 -7.28 4.73 -9.66
N LEU A 341 -6.55 5.80 -9.98
CA LEU A 341 -7.02 7.17 -9.92
C LEU A 341 -7.80 7.44 -11.20
N GLU A 342 -9.12 7.29 -11.15
CA GLU A 342 -10.00 7.52 -12.28
C GLU A 342 -11.28 8.22 -11.85
N ASP A 343 -12.04 8.73 -12.81
CA ASP A 343 -13.28 9.46 -12.53
C ASP A 343 -14.30 8.64 -11.72
N ASN A 344 -14.33 7.32 -11.89
CA ASN A 344 -15.22 6.40 -11.18
C ASN A 344 -14.80 6.14 -9.72
N THR A 345 -13.52 6.29 -9.40
CA THR A 345 -12.98 6.11 -8.04
C THR A 345 -12.79 7.45 -7.32
N TRP A 346 -13.16 8.57 -7.97
CA TRP A 346 -12.90 9.92 -7.48
C TRP A 346 -13.49 10.20 -6.10
N GLU A 347 -14.70 9.76 -5.80
CA GLU A 347 -15.34 10.01 -4.48
C GLU A 347 -14.48 9.51 -3.32
N TRP A 348 -13.82 8.36 -3.52
CA TRP A 348 -12.87 7.83 -2.54
C TRP A 348 -11.58 8.66 -2.51
N TRP A 349 -11.01 8.96 -3.67
CA TRP A 349 -9.75 9.70 -3.79
C TRP A 349 -9.84 11.16 -3.33
N GLU A 350 -11.00 11.79 -3.47
CA GLU A 350 -11.24 13.15 -3.00
C GLU A 350 -11.02 13.24 -1.50
N THR A 351 -11.67 12.35 -0.74
CA THR A 351 -11.53 12.29 0.73
C THR A 351 -10.15 11.81 1.14
N ALA A 352 -9.64 10.75 0.52
CA ALA A 352 -8.35 10.16 0.85
C ALA A 352 -7.17 11.13 0.62
N SER A 353 -7.16 11.85 -0.51
CA SER A 353 -6.10 12.82 -0.81
C SER A 353 -6.16 14.05 0.10
N LEU A 354 -7.35 14.53 0.44
CA LEU A 354 -7.52 15.62 1.42
C LEU A 354 -6.94 15.23 2.79
N ALA A 355 -7.14 13.98 3.21
CA ALA A 355 -6.63 13.46 4.47
C ALA A 355 -5.12 13.09 4.45
N GLY A 356 -4.43 13.23 3.31
CA GLY A 356 -3.03 12.84 3.18
C GLY A 356 -2.82 11.33 3.28
N MET A 357 -3.80 10.53 2.87
CA MET A 357 -3.69 9.07 2.89
C MET A 357 -2.65 8.59 1.86
N VAL A 358 -1.73 7.73 2.29
CA VAL A 358 -0.76 7.07 1.40
C VAL A 358 -1.34 5.74 0.90
N HIS A 359 -1.56 5.64 -0.41
CA HIS A 359 -1.94 4.42 -1.10
C HIS A 359 -1.33 4.41 -2.51
N PRO A 360 -0.59 3.36 -2.92
CA PRO A 360 -0.07 3.25 -4.28
C PRO A 360 -1.16 3.33 -5.35
N VAL A 361 -0.93 4.13 -6.37
CA VAL A 361 -1.96 4.43 -7.35
C VAL A 361 -1.41 4.60 -8.76
N PHE A 362 -2.24 4.28 -9.75
CA PHE A 362 -1.94 4.48 -11.17
C PHE A 362 -3.11 5.13 -11.92
N THR A 363 -2.84 5.67 -13.09
CA THR A 363 -3.84 6.16 -14.07
C THR A 363 -3.30 5.96 -15.49
N HIS A 364 -4.11 6.23 -16.50
CA HIS A 364 -3.74 6.15 -17.91
C HIS A 364 -3.49 7.55 -18.51
N GLU A 365 -4.55 8.37 -18.62
CA GLU A 365 -4.48 9.73 -19.19
C GLU A 365 -4.82 10.79 -18.14
N LEU A 366 -4.34 12.02 -18.35
CA LEU A 366 -4.38 13.10 -17.34
C LEU A 366 -5.09 14.38 -17.81
N ASP A 367 -5.21 14.57 -19.13
CA ASP A 367 -5.55 15.88 -19.71
C ASP A 367 -6.96 15.99 -20.28
N LEU A 368 -7.67 14.87 -20.42
CA LEU A 368 -9.03 14.85 -20.94
C LEU A 368 -10.05 15.27 -19.86
N ASP A 369 -11.13 15.92 -20.29
CA ASP A 369 -12.26 16.30 -19.42
C ASP A 369 -13.55 16.27 -20.26
N PRO A 370 -14.45 15.27 -20.08
CA PRO A 370 -14.35 14.16 -19.13
C PRO A 370 -13.24 13.15 -19.51
N ALA A 371 -12.72 12.45 -18.50
CA ALA A 371 -11.74 11.39 -18.70
C ALA A 371 -12.33 10.17 -19.45
N VAL A 372 -11.45 9.45 -20.14
CA VAL A 372 -11.75 8.10 -20.64
C VAL A 372 -11.57 7.06 -19.53
N LYS A 373 -11.96 5.81 -19.79
CA LYS A 373 -11.87 4.71 -18.82
C LYS A 373 -10.43 4.52 -18.30
N TYR A 374 -10.26 4.30 -17.00
CA TYR A 374 -8.97 4.17 -16.31
C TYR A 374 -8.11 5.45 -16.28
N SER A 375 -8.69 6.58 -16.70
CA SER A 375 -8.09 7.90 -16.69
C SER A 375 -8.82 8.82 -15.73
N ILE A 376 -8.17 9.93 -15.39
CA ILE A 376 -8.69 10.94 -14.47
C ILE A 376 -8.90 12.26 -15.19
N SER A 377 -10.03 12.92 -14.90
CA SER A 377 -10.34 14.21 -15.51
C SER A 377 -9.34 15.24 -15.02
N ARG A 378 -8.89 16.12 -15.92
CA ARG A 378 -7.84 17.10 -15.64
C ARG A 378 -8.09 17.92 -14.36
N SER A 379 -9.33 18.34 -14.15
CA SER A 379 -9.74 19.11 -12.96
C SER A 379 -9.53 18.31 -11.66
N LYS A 380 -9.92 17.04 -11.64
CA LYS A 380 -9.76 16.12 -10.51
C LYS A 380 -8.30 15.77 -10.24
N PHE A 381 -7.50 15.52 -11.30
CA PHE A 381 -6.07 15.28 -11.15
C PHE A 381 -5.35 16.47 -10.49
N ARG A 382 -5.66 17.70 -10.91
CA ARG A 382 -5.09 18.90 -10.29
C ARG A 382 -5.49 19.04 -8.82
N ASN A 383 -6.74 18.73 -8.47
CA ASN A 383 -7.19 18.73 -7.08
C ASN A 383 -6.41 17.71 -6.26
N TRP A 384 -6.27 16.48 -6.76
CA TRP A 384 -5.50 15.42 -6.13
C TRP A 384 -4.05 15.85 -5.85
N VAL A 385 -3.34 16.38 -6.87
CA VAL A 385 -1.98 16.91 -6.69
C VAL A 385 -1.94 18.02 -5.63
N ASN A 386 -2.87 18.98 -5.69
CA ASN A 386 -2.91 20.11 -4.74
C ASN A 386 -3.15 19.66 -3.29
N ASN A 387 -3.96 18.62 -3.09
CA ASN A 387 -4.24 18.10 -1.76
C ASN A 387 -2.97 17.53 -1.11
N TYR A 388 -2.16 16.76 -1.86
CA TYR A 388 -0.89 16.25 -1.33
C TYR A 388 0.16 17.35 -1.13
N GLU A 389 0.23 18.33 -2.03
CA GLU A 389 1.06 19.53 -1.83
C GLU A 389 0.68 20.27 -0.54
N SER A 390 -0.62 20.43 -0.27
CA SER A 390 -1.10 21.11 0.95
C SER A 390 -0.79 20.34 2.24
N ASN A 391 -0.64 19.03 2.14
CA ASN A 391 -0.22 18.15 3.23
C ASN A 391 1.32 18.04 3.36
N ASN A 392 2.09 18.76 2.53
CA ASN A 392 3.56 18.66 2.45
C ASN A 392 4.03 17.22 2.15
N MET A 393 3.32 16.56 1.23
CA MET A 393 3.58 15.17 0.83
C MET A 393 4.03 15.13 -0.63
N PRO A 394 5.33 14.91 -0.93
CA PRO A 394 5.76 14.68 -2.28
C PRO A 394 5.10 13.44 -2.90
N ILE A 395 4.74 13.58 -4.17
CA ILE A 395 4.33 12.48 -5.04
C ILE A 395 5.60 11.95 -5.72
N VAL A 396 5.84 10.66 -5.56
CA VAL A 396 7.09 9.99 -5.94
C VAL A 396 6.82 8.75 -6.77
N SER A 397 7.88 8.18 -7.34
CA SER A 397 7.78 6.91 -8.05
C SER A 397 7.43 5.74 -7.13
N PHE A 398 6.84 4.71 -7.71
CA PHE A 398 6.53 3.46 -7.00
C PHE A 398 7.80 2.82 -6.42
N HIS A 399 8.89 2.84 -7.20
CA HIS A 399 10.16 2.27 -6.76
C HIS A 399 10.79 3.05 -5.61
N GLU A 400 10.79 4.39 -5.65
CA GLU A 400 11.37 5.23 -4.60
C GLU A 400 10.67 5.00 -3.25
N TYR A 401 9.33 5.04 -3.23
CA TYR A 401 8.55 4.68 -2.05
C TYR A 401 8.90 3.27 -1.53
N GLY A 402 9.03 2.31 -2.45
CA GLY A 402 9.41 0.94 -2.12
C GLY A 402 10.80 0.84 -1.48
N GLN A 403 11.81 1.52 -2.03
CA GLN A 403 13.18 1.46 -1.51
C GLN A 403 13.29 2.10 -0.12
N VAL A 404 12.71 3.29 0.06
CA VAL A 404 12.70 3.99 1.36
C VAL A 404 12.02 3.12 2.42
N SER A 405 10.87 2.52 2.10
CA SER A 405 10.12 1.71 3.07
C SER A 405 10.84 0.39 3.39
N ARG A 406 11.51 -0.24 2.43
CA ARG A 406 12.29 -1.47 2.67
C ARG A 406 13.61 -1.22 3.40
N ASN A 407 14.18 -0.01 3.30
CA ASN A 407 15.35 0.38 4.09
C ASN A 407 15.10 0.32 5.61
N THR A 408 13.84 0.27 6.07
CA THR A 408 13.52 -0.05 7.48
C THR A 408 14.00 -1.44 7.93
N TYR A 409 14.32 -2.31 6.98
CA TYR A 409 14.92 -3.62 7.18
C TYR A 409 16.32 -3.72 6.56
N ASP A 410 16.49 -3.25 5.31
CA ASP A 410 17.72 -3.45 4.55
C ASP A 410 18.88 -2.53 4.98
N ALA A 411 18.59 -1.38 5.60
CA ALA A 411 19.62 -0.43 5.95
C ALA A 411 20.42 -0.88 7.19
N SER A 412 21.74 -0.74 7.12
CA SER A 412 22.66 -0.91 8.23
C SER A 412 23.48 0.37 8.48
N PHE A 413 23.88 0.54 9.73
CA PHE A 413 24.68 1.68 10.18
C PHE A 413 25.92 1.16 10.87
N GLU A 414 27.08 1.43 10.28
CA GLU A 414 28.36 0.86 10.66
C GLU A 414 29.36 1.94 11.08
N ASN A 415 30.54 1.53 11.54
CA ASN A 415 31.60 2.41 12.03
C ASN A 415 31.13 3.46 13.05
N LEU A 416 30.14 3.06 13.85
CA LEU A 416 29.50 3.91 14.83
C LEU A 416 30.50 4.35 15.90
N GLN A 417 30.73 5.66 15.98
CA GLN A 417 31.47 6.29 17.07
C GLN A 417 30.54 7.26 17.79
N TYR A 418 30.42 7.08 19.10
CA TYR A 418 29.59 7.92 19.95
C TYR A 418 30.47 8.59 21.00
N THR A 419 30.48 9.92 21.01
CA THR A 419 31.12 10.73 22.06
C THR A 419 30.06 11.53 22.82
N GLU A 420 30.48 12.28 23.84
CA GLU A 420 29.55 13.18 24.54
C GLU A 420 28.96 14.25 23.61
N ASN A 421 29.67 14.62 22.53
CA ASN A 421 29.32 15.76 21.68
C ASN A 421 29.08 15.38 20.21
N SER A 422 29.20 14.10 19.83
CA SER A 422 29.03 13.72 18.43
C SER A 422 28.66 12.26 18.22
N VAL A 423 27.97 12.02 17.10
CA VAL A 423 27.70 10.68 16.56
C VAL A 423 28.23 10.61 15.13
N LEU A 424 29.18 9.70 14.89
CA LEU A 424 29.69 9.40 13.56
C LEU A 424 29.21 8.01 13.14
N PHE A 425 28.73 7.87 11.91
CA PHE A 425 28.37 6.56 11.35
C PHE A 425 28.43 6.56 9.82
N ASP A 426 28.57 5.36 9.26
CA ASP A 426 28.43 5.09 7.83
C ASP A 426 27.07 4.45 7.57
N ALA A 427 26.35 4.92 6.55
CA ALA A 427 25.06 4.38 6.14
C ALA A 427 25.23 3.45 4.93
N HIS A 428 24.72 2.23 5.04
CA HIS A 428 24.57 1.29 3.92
C HIS A 428 23.09 0.96 3.76
N THR A 429 22.58 1.07 2.54
CA THR A 429 21.14 0.93 2.21
C THR A 429 20.97 -0.04 1.03
N ASN A 430 19.72 -0.30 0.64
CA ASN A 430 19.40 -1.09 -0.57
C ASN A 430 19.68 -0.38 -1.91
N GLY A 431 20.41 0.74 -1.90
CA GLY A 431 20.73 1.54 -3.08
C GLY A 431 19.90 2.81 -3.22
N GLY A 432 18.74 2.90 -2.55
CA GLY A 432 17.97 4.14 -2.40
C GLY A 432 18.25 4.84 -1.08
N ILE A 433 17.85 6.10 -0.96
CA ILE A 433 17.94 6.86 0.29
C ILE A 433 17.14 6.19 1.42
N ALA A 434 17.57 6.41 2.66
CA ALA A 434 16.84 6.00 3.84
C ALA A 434 16.48 7.23 4.69
N PHE A 435 15.30 7.22 5.30
CA PHE A 435 14.95 8.18 6.34
C PHE A 435 15.34 7.56 7.69
N VAL A 436 16.06 8.29 8.53
CA VAL A 436 16.58 7.75 9.78
C VAL A 436 16.16 8.59 10.96
N ASN A 437 15.86 7.93 12.08
CA ASN A 437 15.84 8.55 13.40
C ASN A 437 17.17 8.27 14.10
N VAL A 438 17.79 9.33 14.62
CA VAL A 438 18.98 9.22 15.46
C VAL A 438 18.65 9.65 16.88
N ASN A 439 18.73 8.70 17.81
CA ASN A 439 18.40 8.85 19.22
C ASN A 439 19.52 9.58 19.98
N VAL A 440 19.66 10.87 19.68
CA VAL A 440 20.51 11.83 20.39
C VAL A 440 19.64 12.83 21.14
N LYS A 441 20.26 13.67 21.97
CA LYS A 441 19.60 14.84 22.57
C LYS A 441 19.97 16.09 21.78
N ALA A 442 19.23 16.36 20.72
CA ALA A 442 19.46 17.53 19.90
C ALA A 442 18.98 18.82 20.58
N GLY A 443 19.69 19.90 20.28
CA GLY A 443 19.35 21.26 20.67
C GLY A 443 19.46 22.19 19.47
N ARG A 444 19.35 23.50 19.71
CA ARG A 444 19.42 24.51 18.64
C ARG A 444 20.76 24.57 17.91
N ASP A 445 21.82 24.10 18.56
CA ASP A 445 23.19 24.12 18.02
C ASP A 445 23.59 22.77 17.39
N THR A 446 22.67 21.79 17.33
CA THR A 446 22.93 20.51 16.66
C THR A 446 23.14 20.74 15.16
N GLN A 447 24.14 20.05 14.60
CA GLN A 447 24.45 20.12 13.18
C GLN A 447 24.47 18.70 12.62
N VAL A 448 24.00 18.52 11.39
CA VAL A 448 24.13 17.24 10.68
C VAL A 448 24.98 17.50 9.45
N TYR A 449 26.09 16.78 9.31
CA TYR A 449 27.03 16.96 8.21
C TYR A 449 27.30 15.62 7.52
N ASP A 450 27.00 15.58 6.22
CA ASP A 450 27.39 14.50 5.33
C ASP A 450 28.83 14.73 4.90
N LYS A 451 29.73 13.90 5.44
CA LYS A 451 31.17 13.95 5.18
C LYS A 451 31.52 13.53 3.77
N THR A 452 30.70 12.68 3.14
CA THR A 452 30.94 12.17 1.80
C THR A 452 30.64 13.25 0.76
N SER A 453 29.50 13.95 0.90
CA SER A 453 29.14 15.04 -0.01
C SER A 453 29.70 16.41 0.39
N GLY A 454 30.17 16.56 1.63
CA GLY A 454 30.75 17.79 2.16
C GLY A 454 29.72 18.87 2.49
N LYS A 455 28.50 18.47 2.86
CA LYS A 455 27.34 19.37 3.03
C LYS A 455 26.71 19.23 4.41
N PHE A 456 26.23 20.35 4.94
CA PHE A 456 25.28 20.34 6.05
C PHE A 456 23.89 19.98 5.55
N LEU A 457 23.18 19.17 6.34
CA LEU A 457 21.84 18.69 6.03
C LEU A 457 20.82 19.34 6.95
N ASP A 458 19.62 19.53 6.40
CA ASP A 458 18.43 19.84 7.18
C ASP A 458 17.98 18.59 7.95
N TYR A 459 17.38 18.82 9.12
CA TYR A 459 16.85 17.76 9.99
C TYR A 459 15.65 18.29 10.78
N ASP A 460 14.79 17.38 11.21
CA ASP A 460 13.68 17.68 12.13
C ASP A 460 14.05 17.23 13.55
N ILE A 461 13.67 18.01 14.56
CA ILE A 461 13.77 17.63 15.98
C ILE A 461 12.43 17.05 16.41
N GLU A 462 12.46 15.80 16.88
CA GLU A 462 11.29 15.07 17.36
C GLU A 462 10.92 15.46 18.80
N GLN A 463 9.73 15.05 19.26
CA GLN A 463 9.20 15.40 20.59
C GLN A 463 10.10 14.97 21.75
N ASP A 464 10.88 13.91 21.57
CA ASP A 464 11.83 13.40 22.55
C ASP A 464 13.25 13.98 22.42
N ASN A 465 13.41 15.01 21.55
CA ASN A 465 14.65 15.66 21.15
C ASN A 465 15.61 14.79 20.31
N SER A 466 15.16 13.66 19.78
CA SER A 466 15.90 13.00 18.72
C SER A 466 15.79 13.75 17.40
N ILE A 467 16.57 13.33 16.40
CA ILE A 467 16.51 13.96 15.09
C ILE A 467 16.14 12.95 14.01
N THR A 468 15.49 13.45 12.97
CA THR A 468 15.28 12.70 11.73
C THR A 468 15.79 13.44 10.52
N PHE A 469 16.44 12.72 9.60
CA PHE A 469 16.95 13.27 8.35
C PHE A 469 17.16 12.14 7.31
N TRP A 470 17.42 12.54 6.07
CA TRP A 470 17.69 11.62 4.97
C TRP A 470 19.17 11.26 4.88
N VAL A 471 19.45 9.97 4.67
CA VAL A 471 20.79 9.46 4.40
C VAL A 471 20.85 8.76 3.04
N GLU A 472 21.88 9.07 2.29
CA GLU A 472 22.32 8.44 1.06
C GLU A 472 23.08 7.13 1.31
N ASN A 473 23.06 6.25 0.32
CA ASN A 473 23.77 4.99 0.34
C ASN A 473 25.30 5.17 0.31
N ASN A 474 26.03 4.44 1.16
CA ASN A 474 27.49 4.49 1.26
C ASN A 474 28.05 5.88 1.62
N HIS A 475 27.31 6.66 2.39
CA HIS A 475 27.74 7.96 2.90
C HIS A 475 28.09 7.91 4.39
N SER A 476 28.98 8.80 4.82
CA SER A 476 29.39 8.95 6.22
C SER A 476 28.81 10.23 6.81
N TYR A 477 28.25 10.16 8.00
CA TYR A 477 27.58 11.28 8.67
C TYR A 477 28.22 11.58 10.01
N ILE A 478 28.31 12.87 10.35
CA ILE A 478 28.59 13.34 11.70
C ILE A 478 27.44 14.24 12.17
N ILE A 479 26.95 13.96 13.38
CA ILE A 479 25.97 14.75 14.11
C ILE A 479 26.66 15.37 15.32
#